data_AF-A0A834LIT7-F1
#
_entry.id   AF-A0A834LIT7-F1
#
_cell.length_a   1.000
_cell.length_b   1.000
_cell.length_c   1.000
_cell.angle_alpha   90.00
_cell.angle_beta   90.00
_cell.angle_gamma   90.00
#
_symmetry.space_group_name_H-M   'P 1'
#
loop_
_entity.id
_entity.type
_entity.pdbx_description
1 polymer ?
#
loop_
_entity_poly.entity_id
_entity_poly.type
_entity_poly.pdbx_seq_one_letter_code
_entity_poly.pdbx_strand_id
1 'polypeptide(L)'
;MGRSWRSTAASIQAIWAIMLVLGVLLISTRTTVEGRKARILESLEYSAISCRGHSASITDYGGVGDGKASNTKAFQNAVNDLSQYGSHGGALLIVPAGKWLTGSFNLTSHFTLFLHKDAVLLASQDINEWPVIDPLPSYGRGRDAVGGRYISFIFGTNLTDVVITGDNGTIDGQGALWWQLFHKKKLKYTRPYLIEILHSDNIQISNLTLMNSPAWTVHPVYSRSPDGNKNVSKCSNIIVQGLTILAPVTSPNTDGINPDSCTGTRIQDCYIVSGDDCVAVKSGWDEYGIAYGMPTKQLVIRRLTCISPYSATIALGSEMSGGIQDVRAEDIVAINTESGVRIKTGVGRGGYVKDIYVRGMSLHTMKWAFWITGNYGNHPDTHYDPKAVPAIQNINYMNVVAENVSMAARLEGISGDPFTGICISNATIGLAKKAKKVPWTCTDIEGKTSGVTPPPCGLLPDQGPEKIGMCNFPPESLPIDAVELKKCSYTATKHI
;
A
#
# COMPACT_ATOMS: atom_id res chain seq x y z
N MET A 1 -29.21 30.58 64.31
CA MET A 1 -30.14 31.74 64.18
C MET A 1 -29.31 32.97 63.85
N GLY A 2 -29.25 33.36 62.57
CA GLY A 2 -28.46 34.50 62.10
C GLY A 2 -29.30 35.36 61.17
N ARG A 3 -29.32 36.68 61.43
CA ARG A 3 -30.06 37.71 60.69
C ARG A 3 -29.24 38.26 59.52
N SER A 4 -29.89 38.59 58.42
CA SER A 4 -29.84 39.93 57.78
C SER A 4 -30.91 40.00 56.66
N TRP A 5 -31.04 41.18 56.01
CA TRP A 5 -32.02 41.66 54.99
C TRP A 5 -33.13 42.53 55.61
N ARG A 6 -33.39 43.79 55.22
CA ARG A 6 -33.16 44.57 53.98
C ARG A 6 -33.05 46.08 54.29
N SER A 7 -32.39 46.84 53.40
CA SER A 7 -32.53 48.30 53.24
C SER A 7 -32.94 48.61 51.80
N THR A 8 -33.88 49.51 51.59
CA THR A 8 -34.24 50.07 50.27
C THR A 8 -34.76 51.49 50.45
N ALA A 9 -34.06 52.49 49.87
CA ALA A 9 -34.64 53.67 49.20
C ALA A 9 -33.59 54.79 49.06
N ALA A 10 -32.69 54.71 48.07
CA ALA A 10 -31.92 55.85 47.55
C ALA A 10 -31.14 55.50 46.25
N SER A 11 -31.83 55.09 45.17
CA SER A 11 -31.13 54.77 43.88
C SER A 11 -32.03 54.83 42.63
N ILE A 12 -32.92 55.82 42.47
CA ILE A 12 -33.82 55.88 41.28
C ILE A 12 -33.66 57.15 40.43
N GLN A 13 -32.91 58.17 40.89
CA GLN A 13 -32.74 59.42 40.10
C GLN A 13 -31.45 59.50 39.25
N ALA A 14 -30.59 58.47 39.24
CA ALA A 14 -29.35 58.46 38.45
C ALA A 14 -29.43 57.63 37.14
N ILE A 15 -30.54 56.93 36.88
CA ILE A 15 -30.63 55.95 35.77
C ILE A 15 -31.27 56.53 34.49
N TRP A 16 -31.96 57.67 34.57
CA TRP A 16 -32.62 58.27 33.38
C TRP A 16 -31.75 59.24 32.56
N ALA A 17 -30.62 59.72 33.09
CA ALA A 17 -29.74 60.65 32.37
C ALA A 17 -28.67 59.96 31.51
N ILE A 18 -28.38 58.67 31.72
CA ILE A 18 -27.36 57.91 30.97
C ILE A 18 -27.96 57.25 29.70
N MET A 19 -29.27 57.02 29.66
CA MET A 19 -29.95 56.38 28.51
C MET A 19 -30.18 57.34 27.32
N LEU A 20 -30.04 58.66 27.49
CA LEU A 20 -30.29 59.64 26.42
C LEU A 20 -29.01 60.10 25.69
N VAL A 21 -27.82 59.88 26.27
CA VAL A 21 -26.52 60.13 25.62
C VAL A 21 -26.03 58.92 24.81
N LEU A 22 -26.50 57.70 25.13
CA LEU A 22 -26.21 56.49 24.36
C LEU A 22 -27.14 56.26 23.15
N GLY A 23 -28.26 56.99 23.07
CA GLY A 23 -29.23 56.89 21.97
C GLY A 23 -28.95 57.78 20.75
N VAL A 24 -28.02 58.74 20.84
CA VAL A 24 -27.75 59.74 19.77
C VAL A 24 -26.38 59.52 19.08
N LEU A 25 -25.57 58.56 19.53
CA LEU A 25 -24.31 58.17 18.88
C LEU A 25 -24.45 56.96 17.90
N LEU A 26 -25.68 56.57 17.57
CA LEU A 26 -25.97 55.41 16.69
C LEU A 26 -26.58 55.79 15.33
N ILE A 27 -26.56 57.07 14.93
CA ILE A 27 -27.04 57.51 13.61
C ILE A 27 -25.96 58.39 12.95
N SER A 28 -25.58 58.03 11.72
CA SER A 28 -24.43 58.53 10.93
C SER A 28 -23.09 57.93 11.40
N THR A 29 -22.41 57.05 10.67
CA THR A 29 -22.13 57.03 9.23
C THR A 29 -22.32 55.63 8.64
N ARG A 30 -23.35 55.43 7.82
CA ARG A 30 -23.34 54.36 6.81
C ARG A 30 -22.54 54.87 5.60
N THR A 31 -21.22 54.84 5.70
CA THR A 31 -20.43 54.65 4.48
C THR A 31 -20.63 53.21 4.06
N THR A 32 -21.39 53.00 2.99
CA THR A 32 -21.36 51.76 2.22
C THR A 32 -19.93 51.55 1.75
N VAL A 33 -19.12 50.88 2.56
CA VAL A 33 -17.95 50.16 2.04
C VAL A 33 -18.56 48.99 1.29
N GLU A 34 -18.62 49.12 -0.02
CA GLU A 34 -18.71 47.98 -0.92
C GLU A 34 -17.55 47.06 -0.54
N GLY A 35 -17.85 46.08 0.32
CA GLY A 35 -16.88 45.09 0.72
C GLY A 35 -16.46 44.39 -0.56
N ARG A 36 -15.25 44.70 -1.05
CA ARG A 36 -14.60 43.85 -2.05
C ARG A 36 -14.66 42.44 -1.48
N LYS A 37 -15.47 41.57 -2.09
CA LYS A 37 -15.52 40.14 -1.79
C LYS A 37 -14.06 39.68 -1.77
N ALA A 38 -13.53 39.42 -0.58
CA ALA A 38 -12.18 38.90 -0.46
C ALA A 38 -12.21 37.55 -1.18
N ARG A 39 -11.45 37.43 -2.28
CA ARG A 39 -11.23 36.14 -2.93
C ARG A 39 -10.50 35.28 -1.89
N ILE A 40 -11.22 34.35 -1.25
CA ILE A 40 -10.57 33.30 -0.48
C ILE A 40 -9.93 32.40 -1.51
N LEU A 41 -8.62 32.57 -1.66
CA LEU A 41 -7.79 31.73 -2.50
C LEU A 41 -7.60 30.41 -1.76
N GLU A 42 -8.40 29.40 -2.08
CA GLU A 42 -8.07 28.03 -1.68
C GLU A 42 -6.93 27.56 -2.60
N SER A 43 -5.71 27.66 -2.09
CA SER A 43 -4.52 27.11 -2.74
C SER A 43 -4.19 25.76 -2.13
N LEU A 44 -4.06 24.74 -2.98
CA LEU A 44 -3.61 23.41 -2.61
C LEU A 44 -2.21 23.17 -3.19
N GLU A 45 -1.28 22.67 -2.38
CA GLU A 45 0.04 22.21 -2.83
C GLU A 45 0.19 20.71 -2.58
N TYR A 46 0.73 19.97 -3.55
CA TYR A 46 0.97 18.53 -3.42
C TYR A 46 2.15 18.09 -4.28
N SER A 47 2.79 16.99 -3.89
CA SER A 47 3.90 16.41 -4.65
C SER A 47 3.39 15.39 -5.67
N ALA A 48 3.73 15.53 -6.95
CA ALA A 48 3.36 14.58 -7.98
C ALA A 48 4.42 14.38 -9.07
N ILE A 49 4.44 13.20 -9.71
CA ILE A 49 5.28 12.91 -10.89
C ILE A 49 5.01 13.88 -12.05
N SER A 50 3.77 14.38 -12.15
CA SER A 50 3.32 15.33 -13.15
C SER A 50 2.24 16.23 -12.56
N CYS A 51 2.30 17.53 -12.88
CA CYS A 51 1.29 18.49 -12.46
C CYS A 51 0.18 18.57 -13.51
N ARG A 52 -1.05 18.83 -13.07
CA ARG A 52 -2.23 18.87 -13.93
C ARG A 52 -2.56 20.29 -14.36
N GLY A 53 -2.87 20.47 -15.64
CA GLY A 53 -3.29 21.76 -16.21
C GLY A 53 -4.76 22.10 -15.94
N HIS A 54 -5.59 21.09 -15.72
CA HIS A 54 -7.02 21.22 -15.46
C HIS A 54 -7.39 20.64 -14.09
N SER A 55 -8.47 21.14 -13.50
CA SER A 55 -8.95 20.69 -12.20
C SER A 55 -10.45 20.89 -12.06
N ALA A 56 -11.10 19.99 -11.33
CA ALA A 56 -12.48 20.14 -10.89
C ALA A 56 -12.69 19.48 -9.53
N SER A 57 -13.74 19.86 -8.80
CA SER A 57 -14.18 19.16 -7.60
C SER A 57 -15.27 18.15 -7.92
N ILE A 58 -15.34 17.06 -7.18
CA ILE A 58 -16.44 16.08 -7.30
C ILE A 58 -17.82 16.72 -7.06
N THR A 59 -17.90 17.84 -6.32
CA THR A 59 -19.14 18.60 -6.13
C THR A 59 -19.64 19.25 -7.41
N ASP A 60 -18.75 19.59 -8.34
CA ASP A 60 -19.09 20.19 -9.64
C ASP A 60 -19.87 19.21 -10.53
N TYR A 61 -19.75 17.90 -10.24
CA TYR A 61 -20.46 16.82 -10.90
C TYR A 61 -21.64 16.29 -10.08
N GLY A 62 -22.10 17.04 -9.08
CA GLY A 62 -23.25 16.71 -8.23
C GLY A 62 -22.93 15.76 -7.07
N GLY A 63 -21.66 15.59 -6.72
CA GLY A 63 -21.27 14.79 -5.56
C GLY A 63 -21.79 15.37 -4.24
N VAL A 64 -22.20 14.50 -3.31
CA VAL A 64 -22.70 14.83 -1.97
C VAL A 64 -21.89 14.06 -0.91
N GLY A 65 -21.19 14.82 -0.06
CA GLY A 65 -20.26 14.31 0.95
C GLY A 65 -20.89 13.93 2.31
N ASP A 66 -22.11 13.39 2.33
CA ASP A 66 -22.87 13.07 3.56
C ASP A 66 -22.69 11.63 4.08
N GLY A 67 -21.96 10.80 3.33
CA GLY A 67 -21.70 9.39 3.61
C GLY A 67 -22.87 8.44 3.33
N LYS A 68 -23.94 8.93 2.69
CA LYS A 68 -25.17 8.17 2.41
C LYS A 68 -25.56 8.24 0.94
N ALA A 69 -25.46 9.41 0.32
CA ALA A 69 -25.75 9.58 -1.09
C ALA A 69 -24.73 8.79 -1.93
N SER A 70 -25.22 8.03 -2.90
CA SER A 70 -24.33 7.37 -3.87
C SER A 70 -23.77 8.41 -4.83
N ASN A 71 -22.44 8.47 -4.90
CA ASN A 71 -21.67 9.35 -5.76
C ASN A 71 -21.16 8.63 -7.02
N THR A 72 -21.57 7.38 -7.26
CA THR A 72 -21.11 6.57 -8.40
C THR A 72 -21.26 7.32 -9.73
N LYS A 73 -22.41 7.98 -9.95
CA LYS A 73 -22.64 8.77 -11.17
C LYS A 73 -21.81 10.06 -11.20
N ALA A 74 -21.57 10.70 -10.06
CA ALA A 74 -20.73 11.89 -9.99
C ALA A 74 -19.27 11.55 -10.36
N PHE A 75 -18.72 10.46 -9.83
CA PHE A 75 -17.37 9.99 -10.19
C PHE A 75 -17.27 9.59 -11.67
N GLN A 76 -18.26 8.85 -12.18
CA GLN A 76 -18.29 8.48 -13.59
C GLN A 76 -18.32 9.71 -14.52
N ASN A 77 -19.16 10.70 -14.20
CA ASN A 77 -19.24 11.94 -14.97
C ASN A 77 -17.93 12.73 -14.88
N ALA A 78 -17.36 12.85 -13.69
CA ALA A 78 -16.10 13.56 -13.45
C ALA A 78 -14.95 12.95 -14.25
N VAL A 79 -14.76 11.62 -14.19
CA VAL A 79 -13.70 10.95 -14.95
C VAL A 79 -13.91 11.11 -16.45
N ASN A 80 -15.14 10.93 -16.94
CA ASN A 80 -15.44 11.06 -18.37
C ASN A 80 -15.12 12.47 -18.89
N ASP A 81 -15.60 13.51 -18.19
CA ASP A 81 -15.37 14.89 -18.57
C ASP A 81 -13.87 15.26 -18.48
N LEU A 82 -13.21 14.89 -17.38
CA LEU A 82 -11.81 15.25 -17.17
C LEU A 82 -10.84 14.49 -18.11
N SER A 83 -11.23 13.32 -18.62
CA SER A 83 -10.41 12.54 -19.56
C SER A 83 -10.05 13.28 -20.84
N GLN A 84 -10.89 14.23 -21.28
CA GLN A 84 -10.65 15.02 -22.49
C GLN A 84 -9.42 15.94 -22.39
N TYR A 85 -8.96 16.22 -21.16
CA TYR A 85 -7.80 17.06 -20.90
C TYR A 85 -6.47 16.29 -20.93
N GLY A 86 -6.48 14.98 -21.21
CA GLY A 86 -5.26 14.16 -21.22
C GLY A 86 -4.16 14.70 -22.13
N SER A 87 -4.50 15.17 -23.32
CA SER A 87 -3.56 15.81 -24.26
C SER A 87 -3.27 17.29 -23.96
N HIS A 88 -3.95 17.87 -22.98
CA HIS A 88 -3.88 19.29 -22.59
C HIS A 88 -3.32 19.47 -21.17
N GLY A 89 -2.37 18.62 -20.78
CA GLY A 89 -1.71 18.69 -19.47
C GLY A 89 -2.42 17.90 -18.36
N GLY A 90 -3.44 17.11 -18.70
CA GLY A 90 -4.13 16.24 -17.75
C GLY A 90 -5.02 16.97 -16.76
N ALA A 91 -5.70 16.19 -15.93
CA ALA A 91 -6.73 16.69 -15.02
C ALA A 91 -6.57 16.21 -13.56
N LEU A 92 -6.92 17.09 -12.63
CA LEU A 92 -7.00 16.88 -11.19
C LEU A 92 -8.46 16.82 -10.74
N LEU A 93 -8.92 15.68 -10.22
CA LEU A 93 -10.20 15.56 -9.53
C LEU A 93 -10.00 15.68 -8.02
N ILE A 94 -10.61 16.70 -7.42
CA ILE A 94 -10.53 16.99 -5.99
C ILE A 94 -11.76 16.41 -5.28
N VAL A 95 -11.51 15.57 -4.28
CA VAL A 95 -12.51 15.09 -3.32
C VAL A 95 -12.33 15.90 -2.02
N PRO A 96 -13.21 16.87 -1.71
CA PRO A 96 -13.09 17.71 -0.53
C PRO A 96 -13.44 16.96 0.76
N ALA A 97 -13.24 17.63 1.91
CA ALA A 97 -13.66 17.11 3.21
C ALA A 97 -15.13 16.67 3.20
N GLY A 98 -15.41 15.50 3.78
CA GLY A 98 -16.74 14.88 3.73
C GLY A 98 -16.64 13.36 3.55
N LYS A 99 -17.80 12.69 3.55
CA LYS A 99 -17.89 11.24 3.35
C LYS A 99 -18.56 10.94 2.00
N TRP A 100 -17.87 10.24 1.11
CA TRP A 100 -18.27 10.08 -0.28
C TRP A 100 -18.52 8.59 -0.56
N LEU A 101 -19.76 8.13 -0.42
CA LEU A 101 -20.14 6.76 -0.74
C LEU A 101 -20.19 6.59 -2.26
N THR A 102 -19.48 5.60 -2.81
CA THR A 102 -19.49 5.31 -4.25
C THR A 102 -19.22 3.82 -4.52
N GLY A 103 -19.73 3.34 -5.65
CA GLY A 103 -19.32 2.07 -6.25
C GLY A 103 -17.93 2.13 -6.86
N SER A 104 -17.50 1.02 -7.48
CA SER A 104 -16.26 0.97 -8.24
C SER A 104 -16.25 1.99 -9.39
N PHE A 105 -15.08 2.58 -9.66
CA PHE A 105 -14.88 3.45 -10.82
C PHE A 105 -13.48 3.28 -11.41
N ASN A 106 -13.39 3.54 -12.71
CA ASN A 106 -12.15 3.45 -13.45
C ASN A 106 -11.48 4.83 -13.55
N LEU A 107 -10.14 4.85 -13.46
CA LEU A 107 -9.32 6.01 -13.77
C LEU A 107 -8.98 6.07 -15.26
N THR A 108 -8.42 7.20 -15.68
CA THR A 108 -7.91 7.44 -17.05
C THR A 108 -6.46 7.95 -16.99
N SER A 109 -5.77 8.00 -18.12
CA SER A 109 -4.39 8.52 -18.22
C SER A 109 -4.32 10.03 -17.94
N HIS A 110 -3.14 10.49 -17.51
CA HIS A 110 -2.87 11.90 -17.17
C HIS A 110 -3.86 12.45 -16.13
N PHE A 111 -4.20 11.63 -15.15
CA PHE A 111 -5.23 11.92 -14.16
C PHE A 111 -4.63 11.96 -12.76
N THR A 112 -5.10 12.89 -11.93
CA THR A 112 -4.82 12.93 -10.50
C THR A 112 -6.12 12.86 -9.73
N LEU A 113 -6.31 11.80 -8.93
CA LEU A 113 -7.33 11.77 -7.88
C LEU A 113 -6.72 12.31 -6.60
N PHE A 114 -7.27 13.40 -6.08
CA PHE A 114 -6.78 14.07 -4.87
C PHE A 114 -7.82 14.05 -3.75
N LEU A 115 -7.49 13.42 -2.63
CA LEU A 115 -8.35 13.42 -1.44
C LEU A 115 -7.83 14.46 -0.43
N HIS A 116 -8.63 15.49 -0.18
CA HIS A 116 -8.30 16.48 0.84
C HIS A 116 -8.28 15.86 2.24
N LYS A 117 -7.68 16.63 3.16
CA LYS A 117 -7.80 16.39 4.59
C LYS A 117 -9.28 16.24 4.97
N ASP A 118 -9.56 15.24 5.81
CA ASP A 118 -10.91 14.88 6.28
C ASP A 118 -11.88 14.39 5.18
N ALA A 119 -11.41 14.16 3.95
CA ALA A 119 -12.16 13.42 2.93
C ALA A 119 -12.11 11.91 3.24
N VAL A 120 -13.26 11.25 3.18
CA VAL A 120 -13.39 9.79 3.34
C VAL A 120 -14.16 9.23 2.15
N LEU A 121 -13.48 8.55 1.24
CA LEU A 121 -14.09 7.80 0.16
C LEU A 121 -14.55 6.44 0.70
N LEU A 122 -15.85 6.16 0.67
CA LEU A 122 -16.46 4.96 1.22
C LEU A 122 -16.84 4.01 0.09
N ALA A 123 -16.27 2.81 0.08
CA ALA A 123 -16.62 1.80 -0.92
C ALA A 123 -18.00 1.18 -0.65
N SER A 124 -18.84 1.13 -1.68
CA SER A 124 -20.20 0.63 -1.56
C SER A 124 -20.30 -0.80 -1.00
N GLN A 125 -21.33 -1.02 -0.19
CA GLN A 125 -21.69 -2.34 0.32
C GLN A 125 -22.69 -3.06 -0.61
N ASP A 126 -23.21 -2.40 -1.64
CA ASP A 126 -24.01 -3.04 -2.67
C ASP A 126 -23.11 -3.80 -3.63
N ILE A 127 -23.17 -5.14 -3.59
CA ILE A 127 -22.38 -6.04 -4.45
C ILE A 127 -22.62 -5.74 -5.95
N ASN A 128 -23.78 -5.21 -6.33
CA ASN A 128 -24.09 -4.89 -7.73
C ASN A 128 -23.31 -3.68 -8.26
N GLU A 129 -22.74 -2.85 -7.39
CA GLU A 129 -21.84 -1.75 -7.78
C GLU A 129 -20.38 -2.22 -8.01
N TRP A 130 -20.16 -3.53 -8.02
CA TRP A 130 -18.88 -4.18 -8.32
C TRP A 130 -19.06 -5.10 -9.53
N PRO A 131 -18.90 -4.61 -10.76
CA PRO A 131 -18.90 -5.44 -11.96
C PRO A 131 -17.94 -6.63 -11.86
N VAL A 132 -18.30 -7.76 -12.46
CA VAL A 132 -17.44 -8.95 -12.54
C VAL A 132 -16.60 -8.86 -13.80
N ILE A 133 -15.29 -9.00 -13.64
CA ILE A 133 -14.30 -9.02 -14.72
C ILE A 133 -13.53 -10.34 -14.72
N ASP A 134 -12.78 -10.56 -15.78
CA ASP A 134 -11.96 -11.76 -15.92
C ASP A 134 -10.87 -11.83 -14.83
N PRO A 135 -10.46 -13.05 -14.43
CA PRO A 135 -9.28 -13.25 -13.62
C PRO A 135 -8.03 -12.66 -14.25
N LEU A 136 -7.00 -12.50 -13.42
CA LEU A 136 -5.68 -12.17 -13.92
C LEU A 136 -5.17 -13.32 -14.81
N PRO A 137 -4.72 -13.04 -16.05
CA PRO A 137 -4.27 -14.09 -16.96
C PRO A 137 -3.09 -14.89 -16.39
N SER A 138 -2.23 -14.27 -15.57
CA SER A 138 -1.12 -14.95 -14.89
C SER A 138 -1.55 -15.82 -13.69
N TYR A 139 -2.84 -15.90 -13.36
CA TYR A 139 -3.39 -16.71 -12.26
C TYR A 139 -4.31 -17.83 -12.73
N GLY A 140 -4.79 -17.78 -13.99
CA GLY A 140 -5.71 -18.76 -14.59
C GLY A 140 -7.14 -18.73 -14.07
N ARG A 141 -7.34 -18.34 -12.81
CA ARG A 141 -8.64 -18.29 -12.14
C ARG A 141 -8.69 -17.22 -11.05
N GLY A 142 -9.88 -16.96 -10.52
CA GLY A 142 -10.05 -16.16 -9.32
C GLY A 142 -9.33 -16.75 -8.09
N ARG A 143 -8.77 -15.84 -7.26
CA ARG A 143 -7.97 -16.15 -6.07
C ARG A 143 -8.78 -16.70 -4.89
N ASP A 144 -10.02 -16.24 -4.69
CA ASP A 144 -10.88 -16.70 -3.59
C ASP A 144 -11.95 -17.71 -4.05
N ALA A 145 -12.36 -17.64 -5.32
CA ALA A 145 -13.42 -18.44 -5.90
C ALA A 145 -13.14 -18.76 -7.37
N VAL A 146 -13.71 -19.86 -7.87
CA VAL A 146 -13.66 -20.20 -9.30
C VAL A 146 -14.40 -19.14 -10.14
N GLY A 147 -13.99 -18.97 -11.39
CA GLY A 147 -14.56 -17.96 -12.29
C GLY A 147 -13.93 -16.58 -12.11
N GLY A 148 -14.69 -15.53 -12.42
CA GLY A 148 -14.23 -14.15 -12.43
C GLY A 148 -13.92 -13.54 -11.06
N ARG A 149 -13.68 -12.24 -11.06
CA ARG A 149 -13.42 -11.42 -9.87
C ARG A 149 -14.26 -10.15 -9.92
N TYR A 150 -14.68 -9.67 -8.76
CA TYR A 150 -15.24 -8.33 -8.66
C TYR A 150 -14.13 -7.32 -8.99
N ILE A 151 -14.45 -6.32 -9.81
CA ILE A 151 -13.53 -5.23 -10.16
C ILE A 151 -13.09 -4.50 -8.89
N SER A 152 -11.85 -4.00 -8.85
CA SER A 152 -11.32 -3.27 -7.69
C SER A 152 -12.04 -1.93 -7.49
N PHE A 153 -11.98 -1.38 -6.28
CA PHE A 153 -12.72 -0.17 -5.92
C PHE A 153 -12.27 1.03 -6.76
N ILE A 154 -10.97 1.31 -6.75
CA ILE A 154 -10.32 2.21 -7.70
C ILE A 154 -9.55 1.35 -8.68
N PHE A 155 -9.98 1.35 -9.93
CA PHE A 155 -9.44 0.50 -10.97
C PHE A 155 -8.84 1.30 -12.12
N GLY A 156 -7.88 0.73 -12.83
CA GLY A 156 -7.35 1.29 -14.07
C GLY A 156 -6.61 0.24 -14.87
N THR A 157 -6.66 0.31 -16.19
CA THR A 157 -5.88 -0.59 -17.06
C THR A 157 -5.37 0.16 -18.28
N ASN A 158 -4.14 -0.14 -18.72
CA ASN A 158 -3.48 0.52 -19.85
C ASN A 158 -3.38 2.04 -19.68
N LEU A 159 -3.07 2.50 -18.48
CA LEU A 159 -2.97 3.92 -18.14
C LEU A 159 -1.51 4.40 -18.17
N THR A 160 -1.34 5.69 -18.43
CA THR A 160 -0.07 6.39 -18.31
C THR A 160 -0.25 7.61 -17.42
N ASP A 161 0.70 7.85 -16.53
CA ASP A 161 0.75 9.08 -15.72
C ASP A 161 -0.51 9.24 -14.86
N VAL A 162 -0.64 8.36 -13.87
CA VAL A 162 -1.77 8.32 -12.93
C VAL A 162 -1.29 8.58 -11.52
N VAL A 163 -1.94 9.52 -10.85
CA VAL A 163 -1.63 9.92 -9.48
C VAL A 163 -2.85 9.74 -8.60
N ILE A 164 -2.70 9.02 -7.50
CA ILE A 164 -3.71 8.89 -6.45
C ILE A 164 -3.05 9.43 -5.18
N THR A 165 -3.43 10.65 -4.77
CA THR A 165 -2.78 11.31 -3.64
C THR A 165 -3.73 12.19 -2.83
N GLY A 166 -3.23 12.93 -1.85
CA GLY A 166 -4.06 13.71 -0.95
C GLY A 166 -3.30 14.38 0.18
N ASP A 167 -4.04 15.10 1.02
CA ASP A 167 -3.56 15.63 2.30
C ASP A 167 -3.88 14.63 3.43
N ASN A 168 -3.46 13.37 3.25
CA ASN A 168 -3.82 12.26 4.12
C ASN A 168 -5.34 12.01 4.23
N GLY A 169 -6.07 12.21 3.13
CA GLY A 169 -7.46 11.76 3.02
C GLY A 169 -7.57 10.22 3.06
N THR A 170 -8.77 9.72 3.36
CA THR A 170 -9.02 8.31 3.63
C THR A 170 -9.77 7.62 2.49
N ILE A 171 -9.32 6.43 2.10
CA ILE A 171 -10.08 5.48 1.27
C ILE A 171 -10.44 4.29 2.14
N ASP A 172 -11.71 4.13 2.47
CA ASP A 172 -12.22 3.05 3.31
C ASP A 172 -13.00 2.04 2.45
N GLY A 173 -12.43 0.84 2.31
CA GLY A 173 -12.99 -0.25 1.54
C GLY A 173 -14.22 -0.91 2.16
N GLN A 174 -14.57 -0.57 3.40
CA GLN A 174 -15.69 -1.15 4.15
C GLN A 174 -15.73 -2.69 4.05
N GLY A 175 -14.57 -3.35 4.20
CA GLY A 175 -14.34 -4.76 3.85
C GLY A 175 -15.11 -5.80 4.66
N ALA A 176 -15.78 -5.42 5.75
CA ALA A 176 -16.41 -6.35 6.69
C ALA A 176 -17.41 -7.32 6.03
N LEU A 177 -18.24 -6.84 5.09
CA LEU A 177 -19.14 -7.70 4.31
C LEU A 177 -18.37 -8.79 3.55
N TRP A 178 -17.31 -8.40 2.85
CA TRP A 178 -16.48 -9.29 2.04
C TRP A 178 -15.76 -10.34 2.89
N TRP A 179 -15.22 -9.95 4.04
CA TRP A 179 -14.58 -10.88 4.98
C TRP A 179 -15.57 -11.88 5.56
N GLN A 180 -16.79 -11.46 5.87
CA GLN A 180 -17.84 -12.38 6.33
C GLN A 180 -18.24 -13.38 5.24
N LEU A 181 -18.37 -12.94 3.99
CA LEU A 181 -18.64 -13.83 2.86
C LEU A 181 -17.50 -14.82 2.63
N PHE A 182 -16.24 -14.38 2.75
CA PHE A 182 -15.05 -15.23 2.66
C PHE A 182 -15.06 -16.32 3.73
N HIS A 183 -15.17 -15.95 5.01
CA HIS A 183 -15.18 -16.91 6.12
C HIS A 183 -16.36 -17.90 6.05
N LYS A 184 -17.52 -17.44 5.58
CA LYS A 184 -18.71 -18.30 5.39
C LYS A 184 -18.65 -19.13 4.10
N LYS A 185 -17.61 -18.98 3.27
CA LYS A 185 -17.46 -19.62 1.95
C LYS A 185 -18.66 -19.35 1.02
N LYS A 186 -19.16 -18.10 1.05
CA LYS A 186 -20.33 -17.64 0.28
C LYS A 186 -19.97 -16.69 -0.87
N LEU A 187 -18.69 -16.53 -1.17
CA LEU A 187 -18.24 -15.74 -2.31
C LEU A 187 -18.60 -16.45 -3.62
N LYS A 188 -19.26 -15.73 -4.52
CA LYS A 188 -19.53 -16.20 -5.89
C LYS A 188 -18.31 -16.03 -6.80
N TYR A 189 -17.58 -14.94 -6.62
CA TYR A 189 -16.40 -14.54 -7.37
C TYR A 189 -15.32 -14.05 -6.40
N THR A 190 -14.10 -13.88 -6.89
CA THR A 190 -13.00 -13.34 -6.08
C THR A 190 -13.30 -11.93 -5.60
N ARG A 191 -12.99 -11.64 -4.32
CA ARG A 191 -13.23 -10.33 -3.72
C ARG A 191 -12.51 -9.22 -4.50
N PRO A 192 -13.05 -7.99 -4.50
CA PRO A 192 -12.36 -6.87 -5.10
C PRO A 192 -11.14 -6.45 -4.26
N TYR A 193 -10.23 -5.69 -4.86
CA TYR A 193 -9.14 -5.02 -4.14
C TYR A 193 -9.46 -3.54 -3.93
N LEU A 194 -8.70 -2.85 -3.09
CA LEU A 194 -8.94 -1.42 -2.86
C LEU A 194 -8.47 -0.56 -4.04
N ILE A 195 -7.20 -0.69 -4.43
CA ILE A 195 -6.61 0.02 -5.56
C ILE A 195 -5.91 -0.98 -6.45
N GLU A 196 -6.29 -1.06 -7.72
CA GLU A 196 -5.64 -1.93 -8.70
C GLU A 196 -5.43 -1.23 -10.03
N ILE A 197 -4.16 -1.20 -10.47
CA ILE A 197 -3.76 -0.57 -11.72
C ILE A 197 -2.99 -1.59 -12.56
N LEU A 198 -3.55 -1.96 -13.71
CA LEU A 198 -3.05 -3.00 -14.60
C LEU A 198 -2.37 -2.40 -15.83
N HIS A 199 -1.34 -3.06 -16.35
CA HIS A 199 -0.74 -2.73 -17.66
C HIS A 199 -0.37 -1.25 -17.83
N SER A 200 0.02 -0.58 -16.76
CA SER A 200 0.16 0.88 -16.74
C SER A 200 1.59 1.30 -16.43
N ASP A 201 1.91 2.55 -16.73
CA ASP A 201 3.21 3.16 -16.45
C ASP A 201 3.08 4.55 -15.82
N ASN A 202 4.11 4.96 -15.07
CA ASN A 202 4.12 6.23 -14.34
C ASN A 202 2.94 6.33 -13.37
N ILE A 203 2.94 5.45 -12.37
CA ILE A 203 1.91 5.35 -11.34
C ILE A 203 2.46 5.94 -10.05
N GLN A 204 1.70 6.82 -9.42
CA GLN A 204 1.99 7.32 -8.08
C GLN A 204 0.79 7.11 -7.17
N ILE A 205 1.02 6.48 -6.01
CA ILE A 205 0.02 6.34 -4.94
C ILE A 205 0.68 6.85 -3.66
N SER A 206 0.23 7.98 -3.13
CA SER A 206 0.94 8.62 -2.01
C SER A 206 0.11 9.45 -1.06
N ASN A 207 0.57 9.60 0.19
CA ASN A 207 0.01 10.51 1.20
C ASN A 207 -1.49 10.29 1.47
N LEU A 208 -1.86 9.03 1.71
CA LEU A 208 -3.24 8.61 1.94
C LEU A 208 -3.33 7.66 3.12
N THR A 209 -4.50 7.63 3.75
CA THR A 209 -4.88 6.57 4.68
C THR A 209 -5.79 5.57 3.95
N LEU A 210 -5.41 4.30 3.91
CA LEU A 210 -6.18 3.22 3.27
C LEU A 210 -6.70 2.29 4.36
N MET A 211 -8.00 2.05 4.41
CA MET A 211 -8.63 1.29 5.49
C MET A 211 -9.52 0.16 4.98
N ASN A 212 -9.58 -0.91 5.75
CA ASN A 212 -10.59 -1.97 5.63
C ASN A 212 -10.76 -2.49 4.19
N SER A 213 -9.66 -2.77 3.49
CA SER A 213 -9.74 -3.33 2.14
C SER A 213 -10.54 -4.66 2.14
N PRO A 214 -11.41 -4.92 1.15
CA PRO A 214 -12.10 -6.20 1.01
C PRO A 214 -11.16 -7.42 0.94
N ALA A 215 -9.99 -7.24 0.31
CA ALA A 215 -8.88 -8.18 0.22
C ALA A 215 -7.57 -7.37 0.07
N TRP A 216 -6.75 -7.61 -0.96
CA TRP A 216 -5.50 -6.86 -1.17
C TRP A 216 -5.74 -5.35 -1.28
N THR A 217 -4.80 -4.54 -0.77
CA THR A 217 -5.00 -3.08 -0.64
C THR A 217 -4.47 -2.33 -1.86
N VAL A 218 -3.16 -2.33 -2.10
CA VAL A 218 -2.53 -1.66 -3.26
C VAL A 218 -1.94 -2.71 -4.19
N HIS A 219 -2.45 -2.81 -5.42
CA HIS A 219 -2.10 -3.85 -6.38
C HIS A 219 -1.75 -3.29 -7.77
N PRO A 220 -0.53 -2.75 -7.97
CA PRO A 220 -0.02 -2.54 -9.32
C PRO A 220 0.33 -3.88 -9.96
N VAL A 221 -0.12 -4.11 -11.19
CA VAL A 221 0.02 -5.38 -11.89
C VAL A 221 0.46 -5.19 -13.34
N TYR A 222 1.34 -6.04 -13.85
CA TYR A 222 1.80 -6.05 -15.25
C TYR A 222 2.38 -4.72 -15.73
N SER A 223 3.00 -3.98 -14.83
CA SER A 223 3.53 -2.65 -15.13
C SER A 223 4.97 -2.79 -15.65
N ARG A 224 5.17 -2.39 -16.91
CA ARG A 224 6.49 -2.31 -17.58
C ARG A 224 6.52 -1.15 -18.55
N SER A 225 7.73 -0.84 -19.02
CA SER A 225 7.96 0.15 -20.07
C SER A 225 7.11 -0.10 -21.34
N PRO A 226 6.56 0.96 -21.96
CA PRO A 226 5.74 0.87 -23.17
C PRO A 226 6.44 0.30 -24.40
N ASP A 227 7.76 0.24 -24.43
CA ASP A 227 8.50 -0.09 -25.65
C ASP A 227 8.51 -1.58 -25.98
N GLY A 228 8.27 -2.49 -25.02
CA GLY A 228 8.21 -3.94 -25.28
C GLY A 228 9.44 -4.53 -25.96
N ASN A 229 10.51 -3.74 -26.16
CA ASN A 229 11.65 -4.02 -27.01
C ASN A 229 12.89 -4.21 -26.16
N LYS A 230 13.80 -5.05 -26.62
CA LYS A 230 14.94 -5.60 -25.85
C LYS A 230 16.04 -4.59 -25.46
N ASN A 231 15.80 -3.28 -25.63
CA ASN A 231 16.75 -2.21 -25.29
C ASN A 231 16.32 -1.48 -24.01
N VAL A 232 16.79 -2.02 -22.89
CA VAL A 232 16.76 -1.49 -21.54
C VAL A 232 17.08 0.02 -21.52
N SER A 233 16.09 0.91 -21.51
CA SER A 233 16.32 2.32 -21.16
C SER A 233 15.11 3.13 -20.68
N LYS A 234 13.87 2.62 -20.74
CA LYS A 234 12.76 3.16 -19.95
C LYS A 234 12.25 2.06 -19.02
N CYS A 235 12.06 2.37 -17.74
CA CYS A 235 11.36 1.52 -16.78
C CYS A 235 9.92 2.05 -16.65
N SER A 236 8.95 1.19 -16.29
CA SER A 236 7.74 1.70 -15.66
C SER A 236 8.13 2.30 -14.31
N ASN A 237 7.61 3.48 -14.00
CA ASN A 237 7.85 4.11 -12.71
C ASN A 237 6.63 3.91 -11.82
N ILE A 238 6.77 3.13 -10.75
CA ILE A 238 5.72 2.93 -9.75
C ILE A 238 6.21 3.47 -8.42
N ILE A 239 5.57 4.52 -7.93
CA ILE A 239 5.90 5.14 -6.64
C ILE A 239 4.74 4.90 -5.68
N VAL A 240 5.03 4.20 -4.59
CA VAL A 240 4.12 4.05 -3.45
C VAL A 240 4.79 4.69 -2.24
N GLN A 241 4.26 5.82 -1.76
CA GLN A 241 4.96 6.61 -0.75
C GLN A 241 4.05 7.23 0.31
N GLY A 242 4.45 7.18 1.59
CA GLY A 242 3.74 7.96 2.62
C GLY A 242 2.33 7.41 2.90
N LEU A 243 2.11 6.11 2.72
CA LEU A 243 0.81 5.49 2.96
C LEU A 243 0.68 5.03 4.42
N THR A 244 -0.51 5.25 4.98
CA THR A 244 -0.96 4.58 6.20
C THR A 244 -2.00 3.53 5.82
N ILE A 245 -1.70 2.24 5.96
CA ILE A 245 -2.62 1.15 5.63
C ILE A 245 -3.08 0.48 6.92
N LEU A 246 -4.40 0.40 7.13
CA LEU A 246 -5.01 -0.13 8.35
C LEU A 246 -6.10 -1.15 8.04
N ALA A 247 -5.85 -2.40 8.41
CA ALA A 247 -6.87 -3.43 8.47
C ALA A 247 -6.87 -4.10 9.84
N PRO A 248 -8.02 -4.62 10.32
CA PRO A 248 -8.02 -5.49 11.50
C PRO A 248 -7.06 -6.65 11.30
N VAL A 249 -6.21 -6.96 12.28
CA VAL A 249 -5.18 -8.02 12.16
C VAL A 249 -5.77 -9.43 11.94
N THR A 250 -7.07 -9.61 12.11
CA THR A 250 -7.78 -10.87 11.85
C THR A 250 -8.56 -10.86 10.52
N SER A 251 -8.46 -9.79 9.74
CA SER A 251 -9.09 -9.70 8.42
C SER A 251 -8.36 -10.60 7.40
N PRO A 252 -9.08 -11.38 6.58
CA PRO A 252 -8.46 -12.33 5.68
C PRO A 252 -7.89 -11.66 4.43
N ASN A 253 -6.61 -11.91 4.13
CA ASN A 253 -5.94 -11.53 2.88
C ASN A 253 -5.97 -10.03 2.62
N THR A 254 -5.74 -9.22 3.65
CA THR A 254 -5.67 -7.75 3.57
C THR A 254 -4.25 -7.26 3.37
N ASP A 255 -3.50 -7.94 2.49
CA ASP A 255 -2.13 -7.62 2.12
C ASP A 255 -2.01 -6.10 1.83
N GLY A 256 -0.94 -5.48 2.31
CA GLY A 256 -0.74 -4.04 2.17
C GLY A 256 -0.42 -3.63 0.73
N ILE A 257 0.83 -3.82 0.30
CA ILE A 257 1.27 -3.44 -1.05
C ILE A 257 1.75 -4.66 -1.82
N ASN A 258 1.20 -4.86 -3.02
CA ASN A 258 1.32 -6.06 -3.81
C ASN A 258 1.89 -5.74 -5.21
N PRO A 259 3.19 -5.49 -5.38
CA PRO A 259 3.75 -5.43 -6.73
C PRO A 259 3.70 -6.82 -7.37
N ASP A 260 2.88 -6.97 -8.41
CA ASP A 260 2.72 -8.24 -9.15
C ASP A 260 3.13 -8.08 -10.61
N SER A 261 4.18 -8.79 -11.01
CA SER A 261 4.74 -8.71 -12.36
C SER A 261 5.08 -7.27 -12.75
N CYS A 262 5.77 -6.54 -11.87
CA CYS A 262 6.12 -5.11 -12.04
C CYS A 262 7.63 -4.89 -12.22
N THR A 263 8.03 -3.94 -13.07
CA THR A 263 9.43 -3.45 -13.11
C THR A 263 9.52 -2.00 -12.61
N GLY A 264 10.55 -1.66 -11.82
CA GLY A 264 10.80 -0.26 -11.47
C GLY A 264 9.82 0.29 -10.43
N THR A 265 9.77 -0.35 -9.27
CA THR A 265 8.87 0.02 -8.19
C THR A 265 9.65 0.54 -7.00
N ARG A 266 9.19 1.63 -6.39
CA ARG A 266 9.70 2.15 -5.12
C ARG A 266 8.56 2.27 -4.12
N ILE A 267 8.70 1.54 -3.02
CA ILE A 267 7.83 1.59 -1.84
C ILE A 267 8.62 2.26 -0.72
N GLN A 268 8.16 3.40 -0.22
CA GLN A 268 8.86 4.07 0.86
C GLN A 268 7.97 4.85 1.84
N ASP A 269 8.44 5.02 3.07
CA ASP A 269 7.76 5.86 4.08
C ASP A 269 6.34 5.38 4.41
N CYS A 270 6.13 4.06 4.44
CA CYS A 270 4.81 3.46 4.66
C CYS A 270 4.67 2.91 6.08
N TYR A 271 3.49 3.04 6.65
CA TYR A 271 3.06 2.42 7.89
C TYR A 271 1.90 1.46 7.61
N ILE A 272 2.07 0.18 7.93
CA ILE A 272 1.10 -0.87 7.54
C ILE A 272 0.73 -1.72 8.75
N VAL A 273 -0.57 -1.80 9.03
CA VAL A 273 -1.20 -2.80 9.90
C VAL A 273 -2.07 -3.67 9.01
N SER A 274 -1.73 -4.95 8.89
CA SER A 274 -2.40 -5.88 7.99
C SER A 274 -2.86 -7.14 8.73
N GLY A 275 -3.91 -7.77 8.21
CA GLY A 275 -4.29 -9.13 8.58
C GLY A 275 -3.50 -10.22 7.84
N ASP A 276 -2.74 -9.83 6.82
CA ASP A 276 -1.84 -10.70 6.05
C ASP A 276 -0.50 -9.97 5.80
N ASP A 277 0.21 -10.23 4.70
CA ASP A 277 1.53 -9.64 4.44
C ASP A 277 1.51 -8.11 4.33
N CYS A 278 2.46 -7.39 4.94
CA CYS A 278 2.53 -5.93 4.78
C CYS A 278 2.96 -5.52 3.35
N VAL A 279 3.97 -6.19 2.80
CA VAL A 279 4.34 -6.11 1.37
C VAL A 279 4.41 -7.53 0.81
N ALA A 280 3.64 -7.83 -0.23
CA ALA A 280 3.62 -9.13 -0.88
C ALA A 280 4.04 -9.02 -2.35
N VAL A 281 5.27 -9.40 -2.64
CA VAL A 281 5.83 -9.36 -3.99
C VAL A 281 5.41 -10.62 -4.74
N LYS A 282 4.79 -10.45 -5.91
CA LYS A 282 4.21 -11.54 -6.71
C LYS A 282 4.61 -11.44 -8.18
N SER A 283 4.32 -12.47 -8.95
CA SER A 283 4.51 -12.51 -10.40
C SER A 283 3.75 -13.70 -11.03
N GLY A 284 2.47 -13.85 -10.72
CA GLY A 284 1.64 -14.94 -11.26
C GLY A 284 1.83 -16.32 -10.61
N TRP A 285 0.97 -17.26 -10.98
CA TRP A 285 0.74 -18.52 -10.27
C TRP A 285 0.85 -19.75 -11.19
N ASP A 286 1.76 -20.65 -10.83
CA ASP A 286 2.06 -21.91 -11.50
C ASP A 286 2.21 -21.77 -13.02
N GLU A 287 1.65 -22.69 -13.81
CA GLU A 287 1.73 -22.71 -15.27
C GLU A 287 1.21 -21.43 -15.92
N TYR A 288 0.24 -20.75 -15.31
CA TYR A 288 -0.29 -19.49 -15.80
C TYR A 288 0.73 -18.36 -15.64
N GLY A 289 1.41 -18.30 -14.49
CA GLY A 289 2.48 -17.35 -14.25
C GLY A 289 3.72 -17.65 -15.10
N ILE A 290 4.07 -18.93 -15.26
CA ILE A 290 5.15 -19.37 -16.15
C ILE A 290 4.86 -18.97 -17.60
N ALA A 291 3.65 -19.26 -18.10
CA ALA A 291 3.24 -18.93 -19.46
C ALA A 291 3.18 -17.42 -19.70
N TYR A 292 2.73 -16.65 -18.69
CA TYR A 292 2.72 -15.20 -18.76
C TYR A 292 4.14 -14.60 -18.76
N GLY A 293 5.07 -15.21 -18.01
CA GLY A 293 6.50 -14.98 -18.15
C GLY A 293 6.98 -13.57 -17.78
N MET A 294 6.25 -12.87 -16.92
CA MET A 294 6.56 -11.50 -16.51
C MET A 294 7.01 -11.45 -15.04
N PRO A 295 8.28 -11.14 -14.76
CA PRO A 295 8.76 -11.08 -13.39
C PRO A 295 8.41 -9.75 -12.71
N THR A 296 8.40 -9.76 -11.37
CA THR A 296 8.64 -8.53 -10.60
C THR A 296 10.13 -8.31 -10.42
N LYS A 297 10.65 -7.15 -10.85
CA LYS A 297 12.07 -6.83 -10.70
C LYS A 297 12.39 -5.36 -10.52
N GLN A 298 13.59 -5.06 -10.02
CA GLN A 298 14.04 -3.70 -9.73
C GLN A 298 13.06 -3.02 -8.75
N LEU A 299 12.91 -3.63 -7.57
CA LEU A 299 12.00 -3.19 -6.52
C LEU A 299 12.80 -2.66 -5.33
N VAL A 300 12.54 -1.40 -4.94
CA VAL A 300 13.06 -0.79 -3.72
C VAL A 300 11.95 -0.76 -2.66
N ILE A 301 12.26 -1.21 -1.44
CA ILE A 301 11.40 -1.09 -0.26
C ILE A 301 12.22 -0.42 0.84
N ARG A 302 11.81 0.74 1.36
CA ARG A 302 12.56 1.36 2.46
C ARG A 302 11.75 2.20 3.43
N ARG A 303 12.25 2.35 4.66
CA ARG A 303 11.57 3.13 5.72
C ARG A 303 10.13 2.66 5.88
N LEU A 304 9.98 1.35 6.07
CA LEU A 304 8.69 0.67 6.22
C LEU A 304 8.49 0.29 7.69
N THR A 305 7.33 0.62 8.25
CA THR A 305 6.87 0.07 9.52
C THR A 305 5.73 -0.92 9.29
N CYS A 306 5.85 -2.13 9.81
CA CYS A 306 4.87 -3.20 9.63
C CYS A 306 4.41 -3.81 10.94
N ILE A 307 3.10 -4.08 11.03
CA ILE A 307 2.47 -4.92 12.04
C ILE A 307 1.58 -5.95 11.32
N SER A 308 2.00 -7.21 11.34
CA SER A 308 1.22 -8.34 10.80
C SER A 308 1.38 -9.61 11.66
N PRO A 309 0.61 -9.75 12.75
CA PRO A 309 0.81 -10.80 13.74
C PRO A 309 0.69 -12.23 13.21
N TYR A 310 0.07 -12.42 12.05
CA TYR A 310 -0.22 -13.73 11.46
C TYR A 310 0.44 -13.93 10.09
N SER A 311 1.29 -13.00 9.62
CA SER A 311 1.95 -13.11 8.31
C SER A 311 3.31 -12.40 8.26
N ALA A 312 3.77 -11.96 7.08
CA ALA A 312 5.13 -11.43 6.90
C ALA A 312 5.21 -9.91 6.84
N THR A 313 6.40 -9.40 7.18
CA THR A 313 6.78 -8.01 6.91
C THR A 313 6.92 -7.78 5.41
N ILE A 314 7.73 -8.62 4.77
CA ILE A 314 7.88 -8.66 3.31
C ILE A 314 7.78 -10.13 2.90
N ALA A 315 6.76 -10.47 2.12
CA ALA A 315 6.62 -11.77 1.50
C ALA A 315 7.07 -11.72 0.04
N LEU A 316 7.86 -12.71 -0.36
CA LEU A 316 8.18 -13.00 -1.75
C LEU A 316 7.44 -14.29 -2.11
N GLY A 317 6.41 -14.16 -2.95
CA GLY A 317 5.48 -15.23 -3.30
C GLY A 317 4.20 -15.27 -2.42
N SER A 318 3.41 -16.34 -2.46
CA SER A 318 3.75 -17.62 -3.11
C SER A 318 3.57 -17.62 -4.62
N GLU A 319 2.77 -16.70 -5.15
CA GLU A 319 2.51 -16.55 -6.58
C GLU A 319 3.71 -15.82 -7.21
N MET A 320 4.78 -16.55 -7.54
CA MET A 320 6.03 -15.98 -8.05
C MET A 320 6.50 -16.60 -9.38
N SER A 321 5.61 -17.27 -10.09
CA SER A 321 5.94 -18.19 -11.18
C SER A 321 6.56 -17.53 -12.43
N GLY A 322 6.28 -16.25 -12.65
CA GLY A 322 6.95 -15.39 -13.64
C GLY A 322 8.36 -14.90 -13.23
N GLY A 323 8.73 -15.06 -11.96
CA GLY A 323 10.02 -14.67 -11.39
C GLY A 323 9.97 -13.43 -10.49
N ILE A 324 10.78 -13.44 -9.42
CA ILE A 324 11.07 -12.27 -8.58
C ILE A 324 12.59 -12.07 -8.57
N GLN A 325 13.06 -10.87 -8.92
CA GLN A 325 14.49 -10.57 -9.01
C GLN A 325 14.85 -9.14 -8.60
N ASP A 326 16.03 -8.93 -8.00
CA ASP A 326 16.57 -7.59 -7.71
C ASP A 326 15.60 -6.78 -6.84
N VAL A 327 15.33 -7.34 -5.66
CA VAL A 327 14.53 -6.72 -4.60
C VAL A 327 15.49 -6.21 -3.52
N ARG A 328 15.42 -4.91 -3.25
CA ARG A 328 16.28 -4.20 -2.31
C ARG A 328 15.45 -3.63 -1.18
N ALA A 329 15.59 -4.19 0.01
CA ALA A 329 14.87 -3.76 1.20
C ALA A 329 15.84 -3.14 2.22
N GLU A 330 15.55 -1.94 2.71
CA GLU A 330 16.38 -1.28 3.73
C GLU A 330 15.59 -0.46 4.74
N ASP A 331 16.13 -0.27 5.94
CA ASP A 331 15.50 0.52 7.01
C ASP A 331 14.06 0.07 7.32
N ILE A 332 13.94 -1.20 7.74
CA ILE A 332 12.66 -1.85 8.00
C ILE A 332 12.44 -2.02 9.50
N VAL A 333 11.27 -1.61 9.99
CA VAL A 333 10.82 -1.84 11.36
C VAL A 333 9.61 -2.77 11.36
N ALA A 334 9.74 -3.94 11.97
CA ALA A 334 8.62 -4.87 12.14
C ALA A 334 8.26 -4.98 13.61
N ILE A 335 6.97 -4.86 13.94
CA ILE A 335 6.47 -4.91 15.31
C ILE A 335 5.37 -5.96 15.37
N ASN A 336 5.49 -6.92 16.30
CA ASN A 336 4.50 -7.97 16.53
C ASN A 336 4.05 -8.64 15.20
N THR A 337 5.03 -9.15 14.46
CA THR A 337 4.80 -9.74 13.13
C THR A 337 5.18 -11.21 13.13
N GLU A 338 4.50 -12.09 12.38
CA GLU A 338 4.84 -13.53 12.41
C GLU A 338 6.26 -13.76 11.87
N SER A 339 6.61 -13.09 10.77
CA SER A 339 7.94 -13.20 10.18
C SER A 339 8.49 -11.90 9.59
N GLY A 340 9.82 -11.78 9.54
CA GLY A 340 10.52 -10.70 8.84
C GLY A 340 10.35 -10.79 7.33
N VAL A 341 11.42 -11.11 6.60
CA VAL A 341 11.33 -11.44 5.17
C VAL A 341 11.00 -12.92 5.03
N ARG A 342 9.93 -13.20 4.28
CA ARG A 342 9.40 -14.54 4.08
C ARG A 342 9.41 -14.92 2.60
N ILE A 343 10.07 -16.01 2.24
CA ILE A 343 10.02 -16.57 0.89
C ILE A 343 9.12 -17.80 0.90
N LYS A 344 8.07 -17.80 0.07
CA LYS A 344 7.05 -18.84 0.00
C LYS A 344 7.05 -19.47 -1.38
N THR A 345 7.30 -20.76 -1.49
CA THR A 345 7.21 -21.49 -2.76
C THR A 345 6.88 -22.97 -2.55
N GLY A 346 6.57 -23.68 -3.64
CA GLY A 346 6.37 -25.12 -3.70
C GLY A 346 6.69 -25.67 -5.10
N VAL A 347 6.85 -27.00 -5.18
CA VAL A 347 6.85 -27.73 -6.46
C VAL A 347 5.58 -27.36 -7.23
N GLY A 348 5.68 -27.10 -8.54
CA GLY A 348 4.59 -26.59 -9.37
C GLY A 348 4.69 -25.11 -9.69
N ARG A 349 5.33 -24.32 -8.81
CA ARG A 349 5.51 -22.89 -9.04
C ARG A 349 6.45 -22.60 -10.20
N GLY A 350 7.49 -23.40 -10.39
CA GLY A 350 8.60 -23.07 -11.28
C GLY A 350 9.19 -21.69 -10.97
N GLY A 351 9.63 -20.98 -12.01
CA GLY A 351 10.14 -19.62 -11.87
C GLY A 351 11.35 -19.52 -10.94
N TYR A 352 11.50 -18.35 -10.31
CA TYR A 352 12.62 -18.08 -9.41
C TYR A 352 12.32 -16.97 -8.41
N VAL A 353 13.02 -16.99 -7.28
CA VAL A 353 13.22 -15.83 -6.42
C VAL A 353 14.72 -15.67 -6.23
N LYS A 354 15.30 -14.61 -6.79
CA LYS A 354 16.76 -14.42 -6.75
C LYS A 354 17.19 -12.98 -6.61
N ASP A 355 18.45 -12.77 -6.24
CA ASP A 355 19.04 -11.43 -6.11
C ASP A 355 18.21 -10.57 -5.14
N ILE A 356 18.05 -11.09 -3.93
CA ILE A 356 17.30 -10.43 -2.86
C ILE A 356 18.31 -9.84 -1.88
N TYR A 357 18.19 -8.55 -1.60
CA TYR A 357 19.15 -7.81 -0.79
C TYR A 357 18.42 -7.05 0.32
N VAL A 358 18.73 -7.38 1.57
CA VAL A 358 18.03 -6.84 2.73
C VAL A 358 19.06 -6.29 3.71
N ARG A 359 18.94 -5.03 4.10
CA ARG A 359 19.81 -4.42 5.12
C ARG A 359 19.07 -3.60 6.16
N GLY A 360 19.57 -3.55 7.39
CA GLY A 360 19.04 -2.61 8.39
C GLY A 360 17.61 -2.94 8.81
N MET A 361 17.43 -4.10 9.44
CA MET A 361 16.14 -4.51 9.97
C MET A 361 16.13 -4.44 11.49
N SER A 362 15.10 -3.79 12.05
CA SER A 362 14.78 -3.79 13.49
C SER A 362 13.47 -4.53 13.73
N LEU A 363 13.54 -5.67 14.41
CA LEU A 363 12.46 -6.65 14.48
C LEU A 363 12.04 -6.87 15.94
N HIS A 364 10.82 -6.47 16.29
CA HIS A 364 10.33 -6.45 17.66
C HIS A 364 9.19 -7.45 17.83
N THR A 365 9.41 -8.51 18.61
CA THR A 365 8.42 -9.57 18.87
C THR A 365 7.96 -10.27 17.60
N MET A 366 8.54 -11.44 17.32
CA MET A 366 8.14 -12.23 16.16
C MET A 366 8.34 -13.72 16.35
N LYS A 367 7.73 -14.51 15.47
CA LYS A 367 7.88 -15.96 15.49
C LYS A 367 9.16 -16.40 14.80
N TRP A 368 9.43 -15.87 13.59
CA TRP A 368 10.63 -16.17 12.80
C TRP A 368 11.31 -14.90 12.28
N ALA A 369 12.59 -14.69 12.57
CA ALA A 369 13.33 -13.58 11.95
C ALA A 369 13.54 -13.84 10.45
N PHE A 370 13.88 -15.07 10.09
CA PHE A 370 14.04 -15.51 8.70
C PHE A 370 13.15 -16.72 8.42
N TRP A 371 12.33 -16.65 7.38
CA TRP A 371 11.50 -17.79 6.98
C TRP A 371 11.53 -18.02 5.47
N ILE A 372 12.03 -19.17 5.06
CA ILE A 372 12.00 -19.64 3.69
C ILE A 372 11.38 -21.04 3.69
N THR A 373 10.41 -21.29 2.81
CA THR A 373 9.78 -22.60 2.68
C THR A 373 9.53 -22.97 1.23
N GLY A 374 9.97 -24.17 0.86
CA GLY A 374 9.69 -24.85 -0.40
C GLY A 374 8.47 -25.77 -0.37
N ASN A 375 7.66 -25.71 0.70
CA ASN A 375 6.48 -26.57 0.87
C ASN A 375 5.18 -25.75 1.03
N TYR A 376 4.96 -24.80 0.12
CA TYR A 376 3.76 -23.99 0.08
C TYR A 376 2.75 -24.51 -0.96
N GLY A 377 1.96 -25.51 -0.58
CA GLY A 377 1.18 -26.35 -1.50
C GLY A 377 -0.17 -25.81 -2.00
N ASN A 378 -0.40 -24.50 -2.07
CA ASN A 378 -1.62 -23.96 -2.67
C ASN A 378 -1.47 -23.89 -4.20
N HIS A 379 -2.38 -24.45 -5.00
CA HIS A 379 -2.31 -24.43 -6.47
C HIS A 379 -3.64 -23.92 -7.05
N PRO A 380 -3.66 -23.27 -8.24
CA PRO A 380 -4.89 -22.75 -8.82
C PRO A 380 -5.84 -23.91 -9.14
N ASP A 381 -5.29 -25.00 -9.61
CA ASP A 381 -6.01 -26.23 -9.93
C ASP A 381 -5.04 -27.44 -9.86
N THR A 382 -5.44 -28.55 -10.46
CA THR A 382 -4.70 -29.82 -10.43
C THR A 382 -3.76 -30.01 -11.62
N HIS A 383 -3.61 -29.02 -12.51
CA HIS A 383 -2.81 -29.12 -13.74
C HIS A 383 -1.38 -28.58 -13.62
N TYR A 384 -0.99 -28.08 -12.43
CA TYR A 384 0.38 -27.61 -12.20
C TYR A 384 1.41 -28.69 -12.56
N ASP A 385 2.54 -28.26 -13.13
CA ASP A 385 3.60 -29.18 -13.55
C ASP A 385 4.43 -29.63 -12.32
N PRO A 386 4.39 -30.91 -11.90
CA PRO A 386 5.16 -31.38 -10.75
C PRO A 386 6.68 -31.39 -11.01
N LYS A 387 7.13 -31.13 -12.24
CA LYS A 387 8.54 -30.94 -12.60
C LYS A 387 8.96 -29.48 -12.58
N ALA A 388 8.02 -28.54 -12.44
CA ALA A 388 8.31 -27.11 -12.32
C ALA A 388 8.81 -26.81 -10.90
N VAL A 389 10.09 -27.06 -10.67
CA VAL A 389 10.77 -26.77 -9.40
C VAL A 389 11.28 -25.32 -9.39
N PRO A 390 11.00 -24.54 -8.34
CA PRO A 390 11.41 -23.15 -8.22
C PRO A 390 12.90 -23.00 -7.87
N ALA A 391 13.58 -22.03 -8.51
CA ALA A 391 14.95 -21.68 -8.14
C ALA A 391 15.00 -20.55 -7.11
N ILE A 392 15.50 -20.82 -5.91
CA ILE A 392 15.73 -19.80 -4.86
C ILE A 392 17.22 -19.61 -4.66
N GLN A 393 17.74 -18.43 -5.03
CA GLN A 393 19.18 -18.21 -5.16
C GLN A 393 19.59 -16.80 -4.75
N ASN A 394 20.79 -16.63 -4.17
CA ASN A 394 21.38 -15.31 -3.88
C ASN A 394 20.48 -14.42 -3.00
N ILE A 395 20.24 -14.88 -1.77
CA ILE A 395 19.40 -14.21 -0.77
C ILE A 395 20.31 -13.63 0.32
N ASN A 396 20.40 -12.31 0.40
CA ASN A 396 21.35 -11.60 1.25
C ASN A 396 20.64 -10.81 2.35
N TYR A 397 21.06 -11.04 3.60
CA TYR A 397 20.64 -10.30 4.78
C TYR A 397 21.87 -9.71 5.47
N MET A 398 21.82 -8.42 5.79
CA MET A 398 22.86 -7.74 6.56
C MET A 398 22.27 -6.82 7.62
N ASN A 399 22.95 -6.65 8.76
CA ASN A 399 22.55 -5.71 9.82
C ASN A 399 21.10 -5.93 10.29
N VAL A 400 20.84 -7.11 10.87
CA VAL A 400 19.52 -7.48 11.39
C VAL A 400 19.58 -7.52 12.92
N VAL A 401 18.75 -6.73 13.58
CA VAL A 401 18.57 -6.79 15.03
C VAL A 401 17.15 -7.20 15.32
N ALA A 402 16.98 -8.29 16.05
CA ALA A 402 15.69 -8.80 16.44
C ALA A 402 15.62 -9.05 17.94
N GLU A 403 14.48 -8.78 18.55
CA GLU A 403 14.22 -9.02 19.96
C GLU A 403 12.91 -9.76 20.18
N ASN A 404 12.85 -10.52 21.27
CA ASN A 404 11.70 -11.31 21.66
C ASN A 404 11.23 -12.29 20.55
N VAL A 405 12.18 -12.99 19.94
CA VAL A 405 11.94 -13.92 18.82
C VAL A 405 11.69 -15.35 19.32
N SER A 406 10.67 -16.03 18.77
CA SER A 406 10.36 -17.43 19.17
C SER A 406 11.34 -18.46 18.57
N MET A 407 11.73 -18.27 17.30
CA MET A 407 12.71 -19.06 16.54
C MET A 407 13.53 -18.11 15.66
N ALA A 408 14.85 -18.26 15.62
CA ALA A 408 15.69 -17.42 14.79
C ALA A 408 15.38 -17.62 13.30
N ALA A 409 15.31 -18.87 12.83
CA ALA A 409 14.94 -19.13 11.45
C ALA A 409 14.26 -20.48 11.22
N ARG A 410 13.50 -20.54 10.13
CA ARG A 410 13.03 -21.76 9.49
C ARG A 410 13.33 -21.67 7.99
N LEU A 411 14.31 -22.44 7.53
CA LEU A 411 14.83 -22.40 6.16
C LEU A 411 14.72 -23.80 5.56
N GLU A 412 13.68 -24.04 4.79
CA GLU A 412 13.36 -25.36 4.24
C GLU A 412 13.30 -25.25 2.73
N GLY A 413 14.27 -25.87 2.05
CA GLY A 413 14.26 -26.03 0.60
C GLY A 413 13.38 -27.17 0.13
N ILE A 414 13.69 -27.66 -1.07
CA ILE A 414 13.01 -28.81 -1.68
C ILE A 414 14.03 -29.94 -1.76
N SER A 415 13.65 -31.13 -1.31
CA SER A 415 14.51 -32.32 -1.34
C SER A 415 14.98 -32.61 -2.76
N GLY A 416 16.30 -32.63 -2.97
CA GLY A 416 16.93 -32.82 -4.29
C GLY A 416 17.21 -31.52 -5.04
N ASP A 417 16.58 -30.41 -4.65
CA ASP A 417 16.69 -29.08 -5.27
C ASP A 417 16.87 -28.00 -4.20
N PRO A 418 18.06 -27.95 -3.56
CA PRO A 418 18.28 -27.08 -2.42
C PRO A 418 18.22 -25.59 -2.79
N PHE A 419 17.81 -24.76 -1.84
CA PHE A 419 17.88 -23.30 -1.99
C PHE A 419 19.28 -22.81 -1.66
N THR A 420 19.93 -22.12 -2.58
CA THR A 420 21.37 -21.85 -2.52
C THR A 420 21.70 -20.37 -2.41
N GLY A 421 22.93 -20.05 -2.01
CA GLY A 421 23.40 -18.68 -1.93
C GLY A 421 22.69 -17.83 -0.87
N ILE A 422 22.25 -18.45 0.23
CA ILE A 422 21.75 -17.72 1.39
C ILE A 422 22.96 -17.11 2.12
N CYS A 423 22.95 -15.80 2.34
CA CYS A 423 23.99 -15.08 3.07
C CYS A 423 23.36 -14.27 4.19
N ILE A 424 23.76 -14.52 5.44
CA ILE A 424 23.31 -13.73 6.60
C ILE A 424 24.54 -13.17 7.32
N SER A 425 24.63 -11.85 7.47
CA SER A 425 25.73 -11.19 8.15
C SER A 425 25.27 -10.16 9.16
N ASN A 426 26.04 -9.98 10.23
CA ASN A 426 25.76 -9.02 11.30
C ASN A 426 24.30 -9.11 11.80
N ALA A 427 23.90 -10.28 12.29
CA ALA A 427 22.53 -10.53 12.73
C ALA A 427 22.49 -10.92 14.21
N THR A 428 21.82 -10.12 15.03
CA THR A 428 21.61 -10.40 16.47
C THR A 428 20.14 -10.68 16.73
N ILE A 429 19.83 -11.92 17.10
CA ILE A 429 18.47 -12.40 17.34
C ILE A 429 18.29 -12.73 18.82
N GLY A 430 17.75 -11.77 19.58
CA GLY A 430 17.35 -11.93 20.97
C GLY A 430 16.12 -12.82 21.09
N LEU A 431 16.30 -14.02 21.67
CA LEU A 431 15.21 -14.99 21.83
C LEU A 431 14.25 -14.61 22.97
N ALA A 432 12.97 -14.91 22.78
CA ALA A 432 11.94 -14.77 23.80
C ALA A 432 12.19 -15.69 25.01
N LYS A 433 11.68 -15.32 26.20
CA LYS A 433 11.82 -16.12 27.43
C LYS A 433 11.34 -17.57 27.29
N LYS A 434 10.33 -17.82 26.45
CA LYS A 434 9.74 -19.14 26.16
C LYS A 434 10.04 -19.61 24.73
N ALA A 435 11.16 -19.16 24.15
CA ALA A 435 11.57 -19.54 22.80
C ALA A 435 11.79 -21.06 22.66
N LYS A 436 11.83 -21.54 21.42
CA LYS A 436 12.13 -22.94 21.12
C LYS A 436 13.59 -23.24 21.48
N LYS A 437 13.83 -24.46 22.02
CA LYS A 437 15.19 -24.93 22.38
C LYS A 437 16.14 -24.97 21.19
N VAL A 438 15.60 -25.27 20.00
CA VAL A 438 16.33 -25.26 18.73
C VAL A 438 15.86 -24.02 17.96
N PRO A 439 16.67 -22.94 17.92
CA PRO A 439 16.25 -21.68 17.30
C PRO A 439 16.36 -21.69 15.77
N TRP A 440 17.09 -22.64 15.19
CA TRP A 440 17.30 -22.77 13.75
C TRP A 440 16.79 -24.11 13.22
N THR A 441 15.95 -24.08 12.20
CA THR A 441 15.58 -25.25 11.40
C THR A 441 16.06 -25.04 9.98
N CYS A 442 16.90 -25.95 9.49
CA CYS A 442 17.48 -25.88 8.15
C CYS A 442 17.44 -27.25 7.49
N THR A 443 16.89 -27.32 6.28
CA THR A 443 16.83 -28.54 5.47
C THR A 443 16.91 -28.15 4.00
N ASP A 444 17.70 -28.86 3.20
CA ASP A 444 17.83 -28.62 1.75
C ASP A 444 18.14 -27.15 1.40
N ILE A 445 19.08 -26.56 2.14
CA ILE A 445 19.56 -25.20 1.88
C ILE A 445 21.09 -25.17 1.91
N GLU A 446 21.67 -24.19 1.22
CA GLU A 446 23.10 -23.93 1.21
C GLU A 446 23.36 -22.42 1.32
N GLY A 447 24.33 -22.06 2.15
CA GLY A 447 24.71 -20.67 2.31
C GLY A 447 25.90 -20.48 3.22
N LYS A 448 26.01 -19.27 3.77
CA LYS A 448 27.10 -18.87 4.65
C LYS A 448 26.66 -17.76 5.59
N THR A 449 27.31 -17.66 6.75
CA THR A 449 27.01 -16.62 7.75
C THR A 449 28.26 -15.96 8.31
N SER A 450 28.13 -14.78 8.92
CA SER A 450 29.21 -14.13 9.66
C SER A 450 28.65 -13.16 10.69
N GLY A 451 29.08 -13.29 11.95
CA GLY A 451 28.60 -12.43 13.04
C GLY A 451 27.10 -12.60 13.30
N VAL A 452 26.63 -13.85 13.36
CA VAL A 452 25.21 -14.20 13.60
C VAL A 452 25.03 -14.84 14.97
N THR A 453 24.12 -14.31 15.78
CA THR A 453 23.78 -14.84 17.10
C THR A 453 22.27 -15.06 17.21
N PRO A 454 21.77 -16.22 17.68
CA PRO A 454 22.51 -17.41 18.10
C PRO A 454 23.14 -18.17 16.91
N PRO A 455 24.11 -19.08 17.15
CA PRO A 455 24.80 -19.81 16.09
C PRO A 455 23.83 -20.51 15.12
N PRO A 456 23.99 -20.32 13.80
CA PRO A 456 23.18 -20.98 12.77
C PRO A 456 23.41 -22.50 12.69
N CYS A 457 22.60 -23.14 11.85
CA CYS A 457 22.74 -24.55 11.49
C CYS A 457 24.00 -24.81 10.63
N GLY A 458 24.45 -26.07 10.56
CA GLY A 458 25.67 -26.45 9.82
C GLY A 458 25.62 -26.24 8.29
N LEU A 459 24.43 -26.07 7.71
CA LEU A 459 24.22 -25.72 6.30
C LEU A 459 24.51 -24.23 6.01
N LEU A 460 24.79 -23.45 7.06
CA LEU A 460 25.07 -22.02 7.03
C LEU A 460 26.38 -21.71 7.80
N PRO A 461 27.52 -22.29 7.39
CA PRO A 461 28.78 -22.16 8.11
C PRO A 461 29.16 -20.71 8.37
N ASP A 462 29.57 -20.44 9.62
CA ASP A 462 30.14 -19.15 10.02
C ASP A 462 31.52 -18.97 9.38
N GLN A 463 31.70 -17.84 8.71
CA GLN A 463 32.92 -17.46 8.00
C GLN A 463 33.88 -16.63 8.87
N GLY A 464 33.57 -16.44 10.16
CA GLY A 464 34.41 -15.71 11.11
C GLY A 464 34.09 -14.21 11.18
N PRO A 465 34.52 -13.54 12.26
CA PRO A 465 34.20 -12.13 12.53
C PRO A 465 34.83 -11.14 11.55
N GLU A 466 35.92 -11.51 10.87
CA GLU A 466 36.57 -10.68 9.84
C GLU A 466 35.77 -10.60 8.53
N LYS A 467 34.72 -11.42 8.37
CA LYS A 467 33.87 -11.50 7.18
C LYS A 467 32.48 -10.89 7.38
N ILE A 468 32.28 -10.05 8.39
CA ILE A 468 30.96 -9.44 8.70
C ILE A 468 30.38 -8.64 7.52
N GLY A 469 31.21 -8.11 6.61
CA GLY A 469 30.76 -7.41 5.40
C GLY A 469 30.58 -8.27 4.15
N MET A 470 30.57 -9.61 4.26
CA MET A 470 30.63 -10.50 3.08
C MET A 470 29.33 -10.64 2.30
N CYS A 471 28.18 -10.35 2.91
CA CYS A 471 26.90 -10.41 2.22
C CYS A 471 26.72 -9.15 1.39
N ASN A 472 26.20 -9.32 0.18
CA ASN A 472 26.12 -8.22 -0.76
C ASN A 472 24.88 -7.36 -0.48
N PHE A 473 25.04 -6.04 -0.63
CA PHE A 473 23.93 -5.13 -0.90
C PHE A 473 24.43 -4.18 -1.98
N PRO A 474 23.89 -4.25 -3.20
CA PRO A 474 24.48 -3.53 -4.31
C PRO A 474 24.46 -2.02 -4.07
N PRO A 475 25.59 -1.31 -4.26
CA PRO A 475 25.72 0.11 -3.94
C PRO A 475 25.04 1.02 -4.97
N GLU A 476 24.85 0.55 -6.21
CA GLU A 476 24.20 1.33 -7.26
C GLU A 476 22.72 1.54 -6.95
N SER A 477 22.18 2.74 -7.20
CA SER A 477 20.74 2.96 -7.08
C SER A 477 19.99 2.38 -8.28
N LEU A 478 18.76 1.91 -8.08
CA LEU A 478 17.89 1.52 -9.19
C LEU A 478 17.33 2.76 -9.91
N PRO A 479 16.98 2.69 -11.21
CA PRO A 479 16.47 3.84 -11.96
C PRO A 479 15.27 4.55 -11.32
N ILE A 480 14.42 3.80 -10.61
CA ILE A 480 13.26 4.35 -9.90
C ILE A 480 13.65 5.32 -8.78
N ASP A 481 14.86 5.23 -8.23
CA ASP A 481 15.34 6.17 -7.23
C ASP A 481 15.61 7.57 -7.80
N ALA A 482 15.93 7.66 -9.08
CA ALA A 482 16.14 8.93 -9.78
C ALA A 482 14.83 9.65 -10.13
N VAL A 483 13.66 9.02 -9.93
CA VAL A 483 12.37 9.66 -10.18
C VAL A 483 12.04 10.61 -9.04
N GLU A 484 12.01 11.90 -9.35
CA GLU A 484 11.67 12.97 -8.40
C GLU A 484 10.22 13.41 -8.57
N LEU A 485 9.55 13.69 -7.44
CA LEU A 485 8.23 14.31 -7.43
C LEU A 485 8.37 15.82 -7.54
N LYS A 486 7.51 16.45 -8.35
CA LYS A 486 7.43 17.90 -8.50
C LYS A 486 6.44 18.47 -7.49
N LYS A 487 6.68 19.70 -7.02
CA LYS A 487 5.66 20.46 -6.30
C LYS A 487 4.63 21.00 -7.30
N CYS A 488 3.40 20.55 -7.17
CA CYS A 488 2.26 21.01 -7.94
C CYS A 488 1.39 21.90 -7.06
N SER A 489 0.80 22.92 -7.66
CA SER A 489 -0.15 23.79 -6.98
C SER A 489 -1.42 23.93 -7.79
N TYR A 490 -2.54 24.06 -7.08
CA TYR A 490 -3.83 24.43 -7.63
C TYR A 490 -4.34 25.66 -6.88
N THR A 491 -5.02 26.54 -7.58
CA THR A 491 -5.60 27.75 -7.04
C THR A 491 -7.05 27.85 -7.49
N ALA A 492 -7.98 27.63 -6.57
CA ALA A 492 -9.40 27.82 -6.84
C ALA A 492 -9.74 29.32 -6.77
N THR A 493 -10.20 29.90 -7.88
CA THR A 493 -10.90 31.19 -7.84
C THR A 493 -12.38 30.94 -7.54
N LYS A 494 -12.77 30.96 -6.26
CA LYS A 494 -14.19 31.05 -5.90
C LYS A 494 -14.72 32.44 -6.26
N HIS A 495 -15.61 32.51 -7.25
CA HIS A 495 -16.49 33.67 -7.42
C HIS A 495 -17.62 33.56 -6.39
N ILE A 496 -17.47 34.24 -5.25
CA ILE A 496 -18.58 34.46 -4.31
C ILE A 496 -19.59 35.39 -4.96
#